data_AF-A0A357D0M5-F1
#
_entry.id   AF-A0A357D0M5-F1
#
_cell.length_a   1.000
_cell.length_b   1.000
_cell.length_c   1.000
_cell.angle_alpha   90.00
_cell.angle_beta   90.00
_cell.angle_gamma   90.00
#
_symmetry.space_group_name_H-M   'P 1'
#
loop_
_entity.id
_entity.type
_entity.pdbx_description
1 polymer ?
#
loop_
_entity_poly.entity_id
_entity_poly.type
_entity_poly.pdbx_seq_one_letter_code
_entity_poly.pdbx_strand_id
1 'polypeptide(L)'
;VFPEKDMGMRLALTLSKNDVLEYFNLSDKYSIAEIMVPKRWVGMSIRELDVRKKYGINIIATCDADNENFEIFNTPERLFRADEKVVIVGNNESIEKIADK
;
A
#
# COMPACT_ATOMS: atom_id res chain seq x y z
N VAL A 1 -20.86 -15.33 10.96
CA VAL A 1 -20.03 -14.37 10.18
C VAL A 1 -20.97 -13.72 9.19
N PHE A 2 -21.11 -12.38 9.18
CA PHE A 2 -22.09 -11.65 8.35
C PHE A 2 -21.36 -11.03 7.15
N PRO A 3 -21.34 -11.71 5.99
CA PRO A 3 -20.53 -11.30 4.85
C PRO A 3 -20.94 -9.94 4.29
N GLU A 4 -22.23 -9.58 4.33
CA GLU A 4 -22.74 -8.30 3.82
C GLU A 4 -22.29 -7.13 4.70
N LYS A 5 -22.20 -7.35 6.02
CA LYS A 5 -21.75 -6.33 6.96
C LYS A 5 -20.24 -6.09 6.83
N ASP A 6 -19.47 -7.16 6.64
CA ASP A 6 -18.02 -7.06 6.40
C ASP A 6 -17.72 -6.41 5.04
N MET A 7 -18.48 -6.75 3.98
CA MET A 7 -18.37 -6.07 2.68
C MET A 7 -18.78 -4.60 2.76
N GLY A 8 -19.86 -4.28 3.48
CA GLY A 8 -20.30 -2.89 3.65
C GLY A 8 -19.28 -2.03 4.40
N MET A 9 -18.64 -2.60 5.43
CA MET A 9 -17.59 -1.92 6.19
C MET A 9 -16.33 -1.71 5.34
N ARG A 10 -15.93 -2.71 4.55
CA ARG A 10 -14.83 -2.59 3.57
C ARG A 10 -15.13 -1.51 2.53
N LEU A 11 -16.32 -1.53 1.94
CA LEU A 11 -16.73 -0.56 0.93
C LEU A 11 -16.74 0.87 1.49
N ALA A 12 -17.25 1.08 2.71
CA ALA A 12 -17.23 2.38 3.36
C ALA A 12 -15.80 2.86 3.64
N LEU A 13 -14.89 1.95 4.03
CA LEU A 13 -13.48 2.28 4.23
C LEU A 13 -12.79 2.67 2.90
N THR A 14 -13.03 1.91 1.84
CA THR A 14 -12.46 2.16 0.49
C THR A 14 -12.98 3.47 -0.09
N LEU A 15 -14.28 3.78 0.06
CA LEU A 15 -14.85 5.04 -0.41
C LEU A 15 -14.39 6.26 0.41
N SER A 16 -14.09 6.08 1.70
CA SER A 16 -13.65 7.17 2.57
C SER A 16 -12.17 7.50 2.41
N LYS A 17 -11.36 6.59 1.86
CA LYS A 17 -9.91 6.75 1.68
C LYS A 17 -9.60 6.80 0.19
N ASN A 18 -9.41 8.01 -0.35
CA ASN A 18 -9.24 8.27 -1.78
C ASN A 18 -8.11 7.44 -2.44
N ASP A 19 -7.10 7.00 -1.68
CA ASP A 19 -5.87 6.41 -2.24
C ASP A 19 -5.63 4.94 -1.82
N VAL A 20 -6.56 4.30 -1.10
CA VAL A 20 -6.43 2.89 -0.67
C VAL A 20 -7.36 1.99 -1.48
N LEU A 21 -6.78 1.23 -2.41
CA LEU A 21 -7.51 0.39 -3.34
C LEU A 21 -7.99 -0.91 -2.69
N GLU A 22 -7.16 -1.52 -1.83
CA GLU A 22 -7.53 -2.74 -1.11
C GLU A 22 -6.87 -2.80 0.27
N TYR A 23 -7.60 -3.30 1.28
CA TYR A 23 -7.16 -3.30 2.68
C TYR A 23 -7.46 -4.66 3.34
N PHE A 24 -6.43 -5.28 3.91
CA PHE A 24 -6.51 -6.52 4.66
C PHE A 24 -6.04 -6.29 6.10
N ASN A 25 -6.98 -6.34 7.04
CA ASN A 25 -6.66 -6.24 8.47
C ASN A 25 -5.90 -7.50 8.91
N LEU A 26 -4.66 -7.33 9.37
CA LEU A 26 -3.89 -8.40 10.00
C LEU A 26 -4.21 -8.49 11.50
N SER A 27 -4.45 -7.33 12.12
CA SER A 27 -4.90 -7.15 13.50
C SER A 27 -5.57 -5.78 13.65
N ASP A 28 -6.05 -5.44 14.85
CA ASP A 28 -6.64 -4.11 15.13
C ASP A 28 -5.69 -2.93 14.85
N LYS A 29 -4.37 -3.18 14.86
CA LYS A 29 -3.34 -2.13 14.73
C LYS A 29 -2.54 -2.20 13.44
N TYR A 30 -2.56 -3.34 12.74
CA TYR A 30 -1.71 -3.61 11.59
C TYR A 30 -2.52 -4.16 10.44
N SER A 31 -2.19 -3.68 9.24
CA SER A 31 -2.88 -4.06 8.02
C SER A 31 -1.92 -4.16 6.85
N ILE A 32 -2.35 -4.88 5.83
CA ILE A 32 -1.76 -4.89 4.50
C ILE A 32 -2.65 -4.03 3.61
N ALA A 33 -2.04 -3.14 2.84
CA ALA A 33 -2.76 -2.26 1.94
C ALA A 33 -2.12 -2.23 0.55
N GLU A 34 -2.96 -2.24 -0.48
CA GLU A 34 -2.58 -1.90 -1.85
C GLU A 34 -2.93 -0.43 -2.10
N ILE A 35 -1.93 0.36 -2.45
CA ILE A 35 -2.07 1.79 -2.73
C ILE A 35 -1.41 2.14 -4.06
N MET A 36 -1.85 3.22 -4.69
CA MET A 36 -1.09 3.82 -5.78
C MET A 36 0.26 4.31 -5.26
N VAL A 37 1.31 4.21 -6.08
CA VAL A 37 2.61 4.77 -5.69
C VAL A 37 2.47 6.28 -5.42
N PRO A 38 2.85 6.77 -4.22
CA PRO A 38 2.91 8.19 -3.92
C PRO A 38 3.74 8.96 -4.94
N LYS A 39 3.27 10.14 -5.37
CA LYS A 39 4.01 10.97 -6.35
C LYS A 39 5.45 11.27 -5.92
N ARG A 40 5.67 11.41 -4.61
CA ARG A 40 6.99 11.64 -3.98
C ARG A 40 7.93 10.42 -4.02
N TRP A 41 7.44 9.23 -4.32
CA TRP A 41 8.24 8.01 -4.41
C TRP A 41 8.66 7.71 -5.85
N VAL A 42 7.95 8.27 -6.84
CA VAL A 42 8.25 8.10 -8.26
C VAL A 42 9.69 8.50 -8.56
N GLY A 43 10.43 7.60 -9.22
CA GLY A 43 11.84 7.77 -9.55
C GLY A 43 12.81 7.55 -8.40
N MET A 44 12.33 7.19 -7.20
CA MET A 44 13.18 6.79 -6.07
C MET A 44 13.18 5.27 -5.92
N SER A 45 14.26 4.73 -5.36
CA SER A 45 14.34 3.34 -4.94
C SER A 45 13.89 3.13 -3.49
N ILE A 46 13.54 1.88 -3.13
CA ILE A 46 13.27 1.52 -1.72
C ILE A 46 14.45 1.91 -0.82
N ARG A 47 15.67 1.69 -1.32
CA ARG A 47 16.90 1.99 -0.60
C ARG A 47 17.04 3.48 -0.27
N GLU A 48 16.70 4.36 -1.20
CA GLU A 48 16.73 5.82 -1.00
C GLU A 48 15.59 6.31 -0.10
N LEU A 49 14.41 5.70 -0.25
CA LEU A 49 13.25 6.04 0.54
C LEU A 49 13.43 5.67 2.01
N ASP A 50 14.15 4.57 2.31
CA ASP A 50 14.36 4.04 3.66
C ASP A 50 13.04 3.91 4.43
N VAL A 51 12.04 3.30 3.76
CA VAL A 51 10.64 3.31 4.20
C VAL A 51 10.42 2.66 5.56
N ARG A 52 11.23 1.65 5.91
CA ARG A 52 11.17 0.98 7.21
C ARG A 52 11.54 1.95 8.33
N LYS A 53 12.60 2.74 8.14
CA LYS A 53 13.07 3.69 9.15
C LYS A 53 12.23 4.97 9.19
N LYS A 54 11.83 5.50 8.03
CA LYS A 54 11.10 6.78 7.95
C LYS A 54 9.62 6.64 8.27
N TYR A 55 8.98 5.56 7.85
CA TYR A 55 7.52 5.39 7.94
C TYR A 55 7.09 4.22 8.81
N GLY A 56 8.00 3.31 9.18
CA GLY A 56 7.65 2.13 9.99
C GLY A 56 6.82 1.10 9.23
N ILE A 57 6.93 1.08 7.90
CA ILE A 57 6.22 0.14 7.02
C ILE A 57 7.19 -0.78 6.28
N ASN A 58 6.71 -1.93 5.84
CA ASN A 58 7.40 -2.80 4.91
C ASN A 58 6.68 -2.82 3.57
N ILE A 59 7.45 -2.93 2.50
CA ILE A 59 6.92 -3.11 1.17
C ILE A 59 7.05 -4.60 0.82
N ILE A 60 5.98 -5.18 0.27
CA ILE A 60 5.87 -6.61 -0.05
C ILE A 60 6.05 -6.82 -1.56
N ALA A 61 5.30 -6.07 -2.37
CA ALA A 61 5.29 -6.21 -3.83
C ALA A 61 4.95 -4.89 -4.53
N THR A 62 5.33 -4.78 -5.79
CA THR A 62 4.78 -3.82 -6.75
C THR A 62 3.92 -4.54 -7.76
N CYS A 63 2.90 -3.85 -8.24
CA CYS A 63 2.02 -4.36 -9.27
C CYS A 63 1.75 -3.27 -10.30
N ASP A 64 1.75 -3.60 -11.60
CA ASP A 64 1.31 -2.65 -12.61
C ASP A 64 -0.15 -2.23 -12.37
N ALA A 65 -0.56 -1.05 -12.85
CA ALA A 65 -1.92 -0.54 -12.66
C ALA A 65 -3.02 -1.53 -13.10
N ASP A 66 -2.75 -2.33 -14.13
CA ASP A 66 -3.67 -3.33 -14.71
C ASP A 66 -3.67 -4.69 -13.98
N ASN A 67 -2.91 -4.82 -12.89
CA ASN A 67 -2.80 -6.04 -12.07
C ASN A 67 -2.20 -7.28 -12.77
N GLU A 68 -1.62 -7.15 -13.96
CA GLU A 68 -1.08 -8.30 -14.71
C GLU A 68 0.32 -8.73 -14.25
N ASN A 69 1.17 -7.77 -13.84
CA ASN A 69 2.55 -8.04 -13.44
C ASN A 69 2.73 -7.79 -11.95
N PHE A 70 2.82 -8.86 -11.17
CA PHE A 70 3.23 -8.80 -9.77
C PHE A 70 4.72 -9.07 -9.64
N GLU A 71 5.45 -8.08 -9.12
CA GLU A 71 6.84 -8.24 -8.73
C GLU A 71 6.94 -8.24 -7.20
N ILE A 72 7.24 -9.41 -6.64
CA ILE A 72 7.63 -9.51 -5.23
C ILE A 72 9.04 -8.93 -5.13
N PHE A 73 9.20 -7.95 -4.23
CA PHE A 73 10.43 -7.14 -4.16
C PHE A 73 11.66 -7.99 -3.88
N ASN A 74 12.41 -8.28 -4.94
CA ASN A 74 13.68 -8.99 -4.87
C ASN A 74 14.89 -8.04 -4.97
N THR A 75 14.68 -6.75 -5.28
CA THR A 75 15.78 -5.80 -5.52
C THR A 75 15.49 -4.40 -4.96
N PRO A 76 16.20 -3.96 -3.90
CA PRO A 76 15.97 -2.65 -3.26
C PRO A 76 16.41 -1.44 -4.11
N GLU A 77 17.11 -1.66 -5.23
CA GLU A 77 17.53 -0.66 -6.21
C GLU A 77 16.45 -0.31 -7.26
N ARG A 78 15.37 -1.09 -7.38
CA ARG A 78 14.28 -0.81 -8.33
C ARG A 78 13.68 0.57 -8.03
N LEU A 79 13.46 1.37 -9.07
CA LEU A 79 12.81 2.67 -9.00
C LEU A 79 11.30 2.53 -9.12
N PHE A 80 10.56 3.30 -8.34
CA PHE A 80 9.11 3.33 -8.44
C PHE A 80 8.62 4.11 -9.67
N ARG A 81 7.58 3.61 -10.31
CA ARG A 81 6.88 4.26 -11.43
C ARG A 81 5.58 4.92 -10.95
N ALA A 82 5.09 5.89 -11.72
CA ALA A 82 3.85 6.60 -11.39
C ALA A 82 2.58 5.77 -11.69
N ASP A 83 2.69 4.81 -12.60
CA ASP A 83 1.62 3.96 -13.12
C ASP A 83 1.66 2.54 -12.54
N GLU A 84 2.21 2.38 -11.35
CA GLU A 84 2.20 1.13 -10.61
C GLU A 84 1.64 1.34 -9.20
N LYS A 85 1.25 0.23 -8.60
CA LYS A 85 0.76 0.13 -7.23
C LYS A 85 1.81 -0.55 -6.37
N VAL A 86 1.71 -0.29 -5.07
CA VAL A 86 2.60 -0.88 -4.08
C VAL A 86 1.77 -1.52 -2.98
N VAL A 87 2.16 -2.76 -2.64
CA VAL A 87 1.58 -3.51 -1.53
C VAL A 87 2.47 -3.31 -0.32
N ILE A 88 1.90 -2.73 0.73
CA ILE A 88 2.61 -2.37 1.96
C ILE A 88 1.97 -3.03 3.18
N VAL A 89 2.78 -3.29 4.20
CA VAL A 89 2.34 -3.76 5.51
C VAL A 89 2.89 -2.87 6.61
N GLY A 90 2.03 -2.47 7.54
CA GLY A 90 2.40 -1.55 8.60
C GLY A 90 1.25 -1.27 9.54
N ASN A 91 1.45 -0.33 10.45
CA ASN A 91 0.35 0.15 11.29
C ASN A 91 -0.65 0.97 10.46
N ASN A 92 -1.89 1.04 10.93
CA ASN A 92 -2.95 1.69 10.17
C ASN A 92 -2.67 3.19 9.95
N GLU A 93 -2.11 3.87 10.95
CA GLU A 93 -1.77 5.29 10.88
C GLU A 93 -0.67 5.63 9.87
N SER A 94 0.40 4.82 9.78
CA SER A 94 1.46 5.07 8.80
C SER A 94 0.98 4.78 7.39
N ILE A 95 0.15 3.75 7.20
CA ILE A 95 -0.46 3.46 5.90
C ILE A 95 -1.31 4.65 5.43
N GLU A 96 -2.16 5.20 6.30
CA GLU A 96 -2.97 6.39 5.96
C GLU A 96 -2.11 7.60 5.61
N LYS A 97 -1.04 7.89 6.37
CA LYS A 97 -0.12 8.99 6.08
C LYS A 97 0.65 8.84 4.77
N ILE A 98 0.75 7.62 4.25
CA ILE A 98 1.38 7.35 2.96
C ILE A 98 0.36 7.51 1.84
N ALA A 99 -0.84 6.95 2.03
CA ALA A 99 -1.90 6.98 1.03
C ALA A 99 -2.36 8.43 0.74
N ASP A 100 -2.54 9.26 1.76
CA ASP A 100 -3.06 10.64 1.65
C ASP A 100 -2.10 11.64 0.95
N LYS A 101 -0.98 11.19 0.36
CA LYS A 101 0.10 12.03 -0.21
C LYS A 101 0.86 11.39 -1.37
#